data_AF-A0A956HFQ5-F1
#
_entry.id   AF-A0A956HFQ5-F1
#
_cell.length_a   1.000
_cell.length_b   1.000
_cell.length_c   1.000
_cell.angle_alpha   90.00
_cell.angle_beta   90.00
_cell.angle_gamma   90.00
#
_symmetry.space_group_name_H-M   'P 1'
#
loop_
_entity.id
_entity.type
_entity.pdbx_description
1 polymer ?
#
loop_
_entity_poly.entity_id
_entity_poly.type
_entity_poly.pdbx_seq_one_letter_code
_entity_poly.pdbx_strand_id
1 'polypeptide(L)'
;MTTRPPRPVPPHAPWADAWQTIGVTGTNGKTTTTHFVGAALRASGRSVYTLTTVDRTLDGAPLEFPRSLQGLFDSLAHAHDRGCRHAALEVTSRALALGHAKRWRFDIGVFTNLSPEHLHTHGSWEHYLASKAQLFIH
;
A
#
# COMPACT_ATOMS: atom_id res chain seq x y z
N MET A 1 6.16 28.40 -17.67
CA MET A 1 5.86 27.29 -16.71
C MET A 1 5.88 25.99 -17.48
N THR A 2 6.92 25.18 -17.35
CA THR A 2 7.00 23.86 -17.99
C THR A 2 6.19 22.86 -17.16
N THR A 3 5.06 22.41 -17.68
CA THR A 3 4.25 21.36 -17.05
C THR A 3 5.05 20.06 -17.07
N ARG A 4 5.42 19.56 -15.89
CA ARG A 4 6.06 18.24 -15.76
C ARG A 4 5.14 17.21 -16.42
N PRO A 5 5.64 16.37 -17.34
CA PRO A 5 4.80 15.36 -17.99
C PRO A 5 4.12 14.48 -16.93
N PRO A 6 2.86 14.06 -17.16
CA PRO A 6 2.18 13.16 -16.23
C PRO A 6 3.06 11.94 -16.03
N ARG A 7 3.32 11.59 -14.77
CA ARG A 7 4.13 10.42 -14.45
C ARG A 7 3.39 9.21 -15.07
N PRO A 8 4.02 8.43 -15.96
CA PRO A 8 3.37 7.27 -16.54
C PRO A 8 2.86 6.41 -15.40
N VAL A 9 1.62 5.95 -15.52
CA VAL A 9 0.98 5.02 -14.59
C VAL A 9 1.22 3.64 -15.21
N PRO A 10 2.12 2.81 -14.67
CA PRO A 10 2.33 1.50 -15.25
C PRO A 10 1.04 0.68 -15.23
N PRO A 11 0.91 -0.28 -16.17
CA PRO A 11 -0.32 -1.00 -16.42
C PRO A 11 -0.83 -1.68 -15.15
N HIS A 12 -2.16 -1.66 -15.01
CA HIS A 12 -2.88 -2.44 -14.01
C HIS A 12 -2.51 -3.92 -14.15
N ALA A 13 -2.29 -4.60 -13.04
CA ALA A 13 -2.03 -6.03 -13.04
C ALA A 13 -3.37 -6.78 -12.98
N PRO A 14 -3.86 -7.45 -14.04
CA PRO A 14 -5.21 -8.04 -14.05
C PRO A 14 -5.42 -9.08 -12.94
N TRP A 15 -4.35 -9.77 -12.53
CA TRP A 15 -4.42 -10.72 -11.42
C TRP A 15 -4.75 -10.06 -10.07
N ALA A 16 -4.54 -8.75 -9.93
CA ALA A 16 -4.86 -7.99 -8.72
C ALA A 16 -6.37 -7.77 -8.55
N ASP A 17 -7.18 -7.89 -9.62
CA ASP A 17 -8.65 -7.77 -9.52
C ASP A 17 -9.28 -8.85 -8.63
N ALA A 18 -8.60 -9.99 -8.50
CA ALA A 18 -9.04 -11.10 -7.66
C ALA A 18 -8.66 -10.93 -6.17
N TRP A 19 -7.98 -9.84 -5.80
CA TRP A 19 -7.49 -9.62 -4.44
C TRP A 19 -8.44 -8.73 -3.66
N GLN A 20 -8.65 -9.07 -2.39
CA GLN A 20 -9.22 -8.17 -1.41
C GLN A 20 -8.10 -7.44 -0.67
N THR A 21 -7.96 -6.13 -0.90
CA THR A 21 -6.86 -5.32 -0.36
C THR A 21 -7.33 -4.32 0.67
N ILE A 22 -6.66 -4.33 1.83
CA ILE A 22 -6.79 -3.33 2.88
C ILE A 22 -5.55 -2.42 2.85
N GLY A 23 -5.75 -1.14 2.60
CA GLY A 23 -4.71 -0.12 2.61
C GLY A 23 -4.74 0.67 3.91
N VAL A 24 -3.59 0.85 4.56
CA VAL A 24 -3.47 1.61 5.82
C VAL A 24 -2.60 2.84 5.61
N THR A 25 -3.17 4.02 5.84
CA THR A 25 -2.44 5.29 5.81
C THR A 25 -2.66 6.11 7.08
N GLY A 26 -1.85 7.16 7.25
CA GLY A 26 -1.84 8.03 8.41
C GLY A 26 -0.44 8.52 8.76
N THR A 27 -0.30 9.40 9.74
CA THR A 27 1.02 9.83 10.23
C THR A 27 1.64 8.69 11.03
N ASN A 28 0.99 8.26 12.11
CA ASN A 28 1.49 7.23 13.02
C ASN A 28 0.64 5.96 13.02
N GLY A 29 1.22 4.83 13.44
CA GLY A 29 0.49 3.57 13.65
C GLY A 29 0.22 2.73 12.40
N LYS A 30 0.64 3.17 11.20
CA LYS A 30 0.41 2.41 9.95
C LYS A 30 0.95 0.99 10.02
N THR A 31 2.21 0.83 10.43
CA THR A 31 2.90 -0.46 10.51
C THR A 31 2.21 -1.39 11.50
N THR A 32 1.94 -0.92 12.72
CA THR A 32 1.22 -1.68 13.75
C THR A 32 -0.17 -2.11 13.28
N THR A 33 -0.98 -1.19 12.75
CA THR A 33 -2.30 -1.50 12.23
C THR A 33 -2.23 -2.48 11.06
N THR A 34 -1.24 -2.35 10.17
CA THR A 34 -1.03 -3.28 9.05
C THR A 34 -0.72 -4.70 9.55
N HIS A 35 0.13 -4.84 10.56
CA HIS A 35 0.39 -6.14 11.19
C HIS A 35 -0.86 -6.72 11.87
N PHE A 36 -1.65 -5.90 12.57
CA PHE A 36 -2.89 -6.36 13.20
C PHE A 36 -3.93 -6.83 12.18
N VAL A 37 -4.11 -6.09 11.08
CA VAL A 37 -4.98 -6.51 9.98
C VAL A 37 -4.49 -7.83 9.39
N GLY A 38 -3.18 -7.93 9.08
CA GLY A 38 -2.59 -9.16 8.54
C GLY A 38 -2.72 -10.36 9.49
N ALA A 39 -2.55 -10.15 10.79
CA ALA A 39 -2.73 -11.18 11.81
C ALA A 39 -4.20 -11.63 11.93
N ALA A 40 -5.14 -10.68 11.97
CA ALA A 40 -6.58 -10.98 12.06
C ALA A 40 -7.09 -11.78 10.84
N LEU A 41 -6.67 -11.39 9.63
CA LEU A 41 -7.03 -12.11 8.41
C LEU A 41 -6.47 -13.54 8.41
N ARG A 42 -5.20 -13.73 8.82
CA ARG A 42 -4.61 -15.07 8.95
C ARG A 42 -5.31 -15.93 10.00
N ALA A 43 -5.65 -15.33 11.14
CA ALA A 43 -6.42 -16.02 12.20
C ALA A 43 -7.81 -16.47 11.70
N SER A 44 -8.36 -15.82 10.68
CA SER A 44 -9.61 -16.24 10.02
C SER A 44 -9.43 -17.34 8.94
N GLY A 45 -8.24 -17.95 8.84
CA GLY A 45 -7.94 -19.00 7.87
C GLY A 45 -7.65 -18.51 6.45
N ARG A 46 -7.41 -17.20 6.27
CA ARG A 46 -7.08 -16.61 4.96
C ARG A 46 -5.57 -16.59 4.76
N SER A 47 -5.12 -16.89 3.54
CA SER A 47 -3.75 -16.56 3.12
C SER A 47 -3.66 -15.06 2.81
N VAL A 48 -2.63 -14.40 3.34
CA VAL A 48 -2.49 -12.95 3.40
C VAL A 48 -1.06 -12.51 3.09
N TYR A 49 -0.95 -11.61 2.14
CA TYR A 49 0.26 -10.83 1.89
C TYR A 49 0.26 -9.58 2.76
N THR A 50 1.35 -9.31 3.48
CA THR A 50 1.51 -8.09 4.28
C THR A 50 2.71 -7.29 3.78
N LEU A 51 2.53 -5.99 3.58
CA LEU A 51 3.58 -5.05 3.20
C LEU A 51 3.63 -3.91 4.20
N THR A 52 4.79 -3.69 4.82
CA THR A 52 5.08 -2.50 5.62
C THR A 52 6.20 -1.68 4.97
N THR A 53 6.58 -0.56 5.58
CA THR A 53 7.74 0.21 5.13
C THR A 53 9.05 -0.60 5.20
N VAL A 54 9.14 -1.56 6.10
CA VAL A 54 10.37 -2.33 6.38
C VAL A 54 10.32 -3.74 5.80
N ASP A 55 9.16 -4.40 5.83
CA ASP A 55 9.07 -5.84 5.65
C ASP A 55 7.96 -6.24 4.67
N ARG A 56 8.10 -7.43 4.11
CA ARG A 56 7.08 -8.11 3.32
C ARG A 56 6.95 -9.54 3.82
N THR A 57 5.74 -10.01 3.98
CA THR A 57 5.49 -11.39 4.43
C THR A 57 4.34 -12.02 3.64
N LEU A 58 4.41 -13.33 3.43
CA LEU A 58 3.27 -14.16 3.06
C LEU A 58 2.95 -15.08 4.24
N ASP A 59 1.73 -14.98 4.76
CA ASP A 59 1.26 -15.81 5.89
C ASP A 59 2.10 -15.65 7.17
N GLY A 60 2.85 -14.54 7.28
CA GLY A 60 3.78 -14.24 8.37
C GLY A 60 5.20 -14.75 8.13
N ALA A 61 5.45 -15.51 7.06
CA ALA A 61 6.80 -15.85 6.63
C ALA A 61 7.42 -14.69 5.84
N PRO A 62 8.65 -14.25 6.16
CA PRO A 62 9.34 -13.20 5.40
C PRO A 62 9.49 -13.56 3.92
N LEU A 63 9.36 -12.55 3.06
CA LEU A 63 9.64 -12.66 1.63
C LEU A 63 10.89 -11.83 1.27
N GLU A 64 11.90 -12.50 0.73
CA GLU A 64 13.13 -11.84 0.29
C GLU A 64 13.05 -11.44 -1.18
N PHE A 65 12.68 -10.19 -1.42
CA PHE A 65 12.65 -9.57 -2.76
C PHE A 65 13.30 -8.19 -2.71
N PRO A 66 13.84 -7.68 -3.84
CA PRO A 66 14.39 -6.34 -3.91
C PRO A 66 13.39 -5.27 -3.44
N ARG A 67 13.86 -4.28 -2.68
CA ARG A 67 13.10 -3.09 -2.26
C ARG A 67 12.92 -2.10 -3.41
N SER A 68 12.38 -2.59 -4.52
CA SER A 68 12.00 -1.81 -5.70
C SER A 68 10.52 -2.00 -5.99
N LEU A 69 10.01 -1.15 -6.88
CA LEU A 69 8.64 -1.30 -7.38
C LEU A 69 8.47 -2.62 -8.14
N GLN A 70 9.47 -3.02 -8.95
CA GLN A 70 9.46 -4.30 -9.65
C GLN A 70 9.45 -5.46 -8.65
N GLY A 71 10.35 -5.44 -7.65
CA GLY A 71 10.39 -6.48 -6.62
C GLY A 71 9.10 -6.57 -5.79
N LEU A 72 8.33 -5.48 -5.67
CA LEU A 72 6.98 -5.51 -5.09
C LEU A 72 6.03 -6.33 -5.94
N PHE A 73 5.96 -6.06 -7.25
CA PHE A 73 5.12 -6.83 -8.16
C PHE A 73 5.55 -8.29 -8.24
N ASP A 74 6.85 -8.57 -8.27
CA ASP A 74 7.37 -9.94 -8.28
C ASP A 74 6.96 -10.70 -7.01
N SER A 75 7.07 -10.06 -5.84
CA SER A 75 6.63 -10.68 -4.57
C SER A 75 5.12 -10.90 -4.49
N LEU A 76 4.32 -10.02 -5.10
CA LEU A 76 2.87 -10.18 -5.14
C LEU A 76 2.45 -11.27 -6.13
N ALA A 77 3.11 -11.37 -7.30
CA ALA A 77 2.91 -12.46 -8.24
C ALA A 77 3.27 -13.81 -7.60
N HIS A 78 4.39 -13.87 -6.88
CA HIS A 78 4.77 -15.05 -6.09
C HIS A 78 3.70 -15.46 -5.07
N ALA A 79 3.12 -14.49 -4.36
CA ALA A 79 2.03 -14.75 -3.43
C ALA A 79 0.75 -15.19 -4.16
N HIS A 80 0.44 -14.60 -5.32
CA HIS A 80 -0.70 -14.95 -6.15
C HIS A 80 -0.64 -16.42 -6.61
N ASP A 81 0.53 -16.86 -7.09
CA ASP A 81 0.77 -18.22 -7.58
C ASP A 81 0.62 -19.26 -6.46
N ARG A 82 0.80 -18.86 -5.21
CA ARG A 82 0.55 -19.67 -4.00
C ARG A 82 -0.90 -19.64 -3.52
N GLY A 83 -1.81 -19.02 -4.29
CA GLY A 83 -3.23 -18.94 -3.97
C GLY A 83 -3.61 -17.80 -3.03
N CYS A 84 -2.69 -16.89 -2.68
CA CYS A 84 -3.02 -15.72 -1.86
C CYS A 84 -3.94 -14.75 -2.62
N ARG A 85 -4.97 -14.26 -1.94
CA ARG A 85 -5.98 -13.33 -2.48
C ARG A 85 -6.32 -12.19 -1.50
N HIS A 86 -5.56 -12.02 -0.43
CA HIS A 86 -5.78 -10.97 0.56
C HIS A 86 -4.49 -10.18 0.79
N ALA A 87 -4.60 -8.87 0.93
CA ALA A 87 -3.46 -8.01 1.21
C ALA A 87 -3.76 -7.02 2.33
N ALA A 88 -2.78 -6.84 3.21
CA ALA A 88 -2.71 -5.73 4.16
C ALA A 88 -1.48 -4.88 3.82
N LEU A 89 -1.70 -3.66 3.34
CA LEU A 89 -0.64 -2.81 2.79
C LEU A 89 -0.54 -1.50 3.57
N GLU A 90 0.63 -1.22 4.13
CA GLU A 90 1.00 0.11 4.58
C GLU A 90 1.21 1.03 3.36
N VAL A 91 0.48 2.13 3.30
CA VAL A 91 0.54 3.08 2.19
C VAL A 91 0.96 4.47 2.69
N THR A 92 2.20 4.84 2.39
CA THR A 92 2.77 6.14 2.80
C THR A 92 2.17 7.30 2.01
N SER A 93 2.16 8.51 2.59
CA SER A 93 1.72 9.71 1.85
C SER A 93 2.57 9.96 0.61
N ARG A 94 3.86 9.59 0.63
CA ARG A 94 4.73 9.67 -0.55
C ARG A 94 4.27 8.71 -1.65
N ALA A 95 3.97 7.45 -1.33
CA ALA A 95 3.45 6.49 -2.32
C ALA A 95 2.14 6.98 -2.94
N LEU A 96 1.25 7.54 -2.12
CA LEU A 96 -0.02 8.10 -2.59
C LEU A 96 0.17 9.35 -3.47
N ALA A 97 1.06 10.27 -3.09
CA ALA A 97 1.43 11.42 -3.93
C ALA A 97 2.11 11.00 -5.25
N LEU A 98 2.72 9.81 -5.30
CA LEU A 98 3.24 9.23 -6.53
C LEU A 98 2.16 8.56 -7.40
N GLY A 99 0.90 8.54 -6.96
CA GLY A 99 -0.23 7.95 -7.68
C GLY A 99 -0.32 6.43 -7.55
N HIS A 100 0.33 5.81 -6.55
CA HIS A 100 0.30 4.34 -6.42
C HIS A 100 -1.09 3.77 -6.15
N ALA A 101 -1.98 4.53 -5.48
CA ALA A 101 -3.38 4.14 -5.32
C ALA A 101 -4.16 4.06 -6.64
N LYS A 102 -3.66 4.66 -7.73
CA LYS A 102 -4.25 4.51 -9.07
C LYS A 102 -3.78 3.25 -9.80
N ARG A 103 -2.75 2.58 -9.26
CA ARG A 103 -2.13 1.38 -9.86
C ARG A 103 -2.55 0.09 -9.19
N TRP A 104 -3.15 0.20 -8.01
CA TRP A 104 -3.59 -0.91 -7.19
C TRP A 104 -4.93 -0.56 -6.60
N ARG A 105 -5.91 -1.44 -6.76
CA ARG A 105 -7.24 -1.26 -6.20
C ARG A 105 -7.23 -1.59 -4.70
N PHE A 106 -7.81 -0.71 -3.91
CA PHE A 106 -8.03 -0.94 -2.47
C PHE A 106 -9.52 -1.12 -2.22
N ASP A 107 -9.89 -2.20 -1.56
CA ASP A 107 -11.30 -2.47 -1.20
C ASP A 107 -11.66 -1.81 0.13
N ILE A 108 -10.67 -1.67 1.02
CA ILE A 108 -10.83 -1.02 2.32
C ILE A 108 -9.66 -0.05 2.53
N GLY A 109 -9.98 1.22 2.74
CA GLY A 109 -9.02 2.22 3.21
C GLY A 109 -9.12 2.40 4.73
N VAL A 110 -7.99 2.41 5.41
CA VAL A 110 -7.87 2.69 6.84
C VAL A 110 -7.04 3.95 7.03
N PHE A 111 -7.60 4.91 7.77
CA PHE A 111 -6.91 6.12 8.18
C PHE A 111 -6.68 6.10 9.68
N THR A 112 -5.43 6.13 10.13
CA THR A 112 -5.12 6.05 11.56
C THR A 112 -5.20 7.41 12.26
N ASN A 113 -4.44 8.40 11.79
CA ASN A 113 -4.37 9.75 12.33
C ASN A 113 -3.64 10.69 11.37
N LEU A 114 -3.72 11.99 11.65
CA LEU A 114 -2.87 13.02 11.06
C LEU A 114 -2.25 13.87 12.17
N SER A 115 -0.93 13.96 12.15
CA SER A 115 -0.16 14.94 12.91
C SER A 115 0.89 15.59 12.01
N PRO A 116 1.36 16.82 12.34
CA PRO A 116 2.41 17.52 11.59
C PRO A 116 3.68 16.69 11.42
N GLU A 117 3.92 16.20 10.21
CA GLU A 117 5.12 15.47 9.82
C GLU A 117 5.33 15.64 8.30
N HIS A 118 6.57 15.53 7.82
CA HIS A 118 6.91 15.55 6.39
C HIS A 118 6.47 16.79 5.59
N LEU A 119 6.25 17.95 6.24
CA LEU A 119 5.84 19.19 5.57
C LEU A 119 6.82 19.65 4.48
N HIS A 120 8.13 19.46 4.68
CA HIS A 120 9.14 19.75 3.65
C HIS A 120 8.96 18.90 2.38
N THR A 121 8.43 17.67 2.50
CA THR A 121 8.21 16.76 1.37
C THR A 121 6.95 17.14 0.58
N HIS A 122 5.92 17.63 1.27
CA HIS A 122 4.61 17.92 0.68
C HIS A 122 4.40 19.41 0.36
N GLY A 123 5.23 20.30 0.87
CA GLY A 123 5.17 21.74 0.66
C GLY A 123 4.13 22.45 1.52
N SER A 124 2.99 21.81 1.80
CA SER A 124 1.96 22.33 2.70
C SER A 124 1.23 21.22 3.46
N TRP A 125 0.49 21.60 4.50
CA TRP A 125 -0.35 20.69 5.28
C TRP A 125 -1.50 20.13 4.43
N GLU A 126 -2.09 20.98 3.59
CA GLU A 126 -3.18 20.63 2.68
C GLU A 126 -2.73 19.59 1.66
N HIS A 127 -1.53 19.75 1.08
CA HIS A 127 -0.96 18.73 0.18
C HIS A 127 -0.66 17.42 0.89
N TYR A 128 -0.22 17.46 2.16
CA TYR A 128 0.00 16.24 2.94
C TYR A 128 -1.30 15.47 3.19
N LEU A 129 -2.36 16.18 3.60
CA LEU A 129 -3.70 15.63 3.76
C LEU A 129 -4.25 15.09 2.43
N ALA A 130 -4.20 15.91 1.37
CA ALA A 130 -4.69 15.54 0.04
C ALA A 130 -3.99 14.31 -0.52
N SER A 131 -2.68 14.16 -0.24
CA SER A 131 -1.93 12.96 -0.62
C SER A 131 -2.50 11.72 0.07
N LYS A 132 -2.79 11.77 1.37
CA LYS A 132 -3.40 10.61 2.06
C LYS A 132 -4.83 10.33 1.60
N ALA A 133 -5.59 11.37 1.26
CA ALA A 133 -6.94 11.26 0.74
C ALA A 133 -7.00 10.47 -0.57
N GLN A 134 -5.91 10.39 -1.35
CA GLN A 134 -5.87 9.59 -2.59
C GLN A 134 -6.14 8.09 -2.38
N LEU A 135 -6.04 7.57 -1.15
CA LEU A 135 -6.42 6.19 -0.85
C LEU A 135 -7.95 5.96 -0.87
N PHE A 136 -8.74 7.04 -0.79
CA PHE A 136 -10.20 6.99 -0.61
C PHE A 136 -10.98 7.56 -1.80
N ILE A 137 -10.27 8.03 -2.83
CA ILE A 137 -10.87 8.65 -4.01
C ILE A 137 -10.69 7.67 -5.17
N HIS A 138 -11.75 6.92 -5.45
CA HIS A 138 -11.85 5.95 -6.54
C HIS A 138 -12.97 6.35 -7.49
#